data_AF-A0A349TCM6-F1
#
_entry.id   AF-A0A349TCM6-F1
#
_cell.length_a   1.000
_cell.length_b   1.000
_cell.length_c   1.000
_cell.angle_alpha   90.00
_cell.angle_beta   90.00
_cell.angle_gamma   90.00
#
_symmetry.space_group_name_H-M   'P 1'
#
loop_
_entity.id
_entity.type
_entity.pdbx_description
1 polymer ?
#
loop_
_entity_poly.entity_id
_entity_poly.type
_entity_poly.pdbx_seq_one_letter_code
_entity_poly.pdbx_strand_id
1 'polypeptide(L)'
;LCDAPLLTGATRGGGYATHVVADVRFCFPLPKGIGDVEAAPLLCAGLIGWRAYRMAGNCEALGLYGFGAAAHILAQVAIAEGKRVFAFTREGDTESQEFARSLGCEWAGSGDATPGIKLDSAIIFAPVGTLVPAALKLVRKGGRIVCAGIHMSDIPGFPYADLWGERSIRSVANLTRADGTDFLSCDHISAIKTHTTTYPLEQANQALDDLREGRLQGAAVLVP
;
A
#
# COMPACT_ATOMS: atom_id res chain seq x y z
N LEU A 1 -15.28 -13.04 -6.01
CA LEU A 1 -15.12 -12.45 -4.66
C LEU A 1 -16.02 -13.22 -3.70
N CYS A 2 -15.81 -13.12 -2.39
CA CYS A 2 -16.66 -13.78 -1.40
C CYS A 2 -17.58 -12.73 -0.77
N ASP A 3 -18.90 -12.97 -0.76
CA ASP A 3 -19.89 -12.03 -0.20
C ASP A 3 -19.98 -12.09 1.33
N ALA A 4 -19.46 -13.16 1.95
CA ALA A 4 -19.44 -13.35 3.40
C ALA A 4 -18.04 -13.75 3.91
N PRO A 5 -17.02 -12.87 3.81
CA PRO A 5 -15.67 -13.19 4.26
C PRO A 5 -15.59 -13.22 5.79
N LEU A 6 -14.87 -14.21 6.31
CA LEU A 6 -14.43 -14.23 7.71
C LEU A 6 -13.03 -13.59 7.77
N LEU A 7 -12.93 -12.47 8.49
CA LEU A 7 -11.74 -11.61 8.53
C LEU A 7 -11.14 -11.65 9.94
N THR A 8 -9.91 -12.13 10.05
CA THR A 8 -9.14 -12.18 11.30
C THR A 8 -8.95 -10.77 11.85
N GLY A 9 -9.41 -10.51 13.07
CA GLY A 9 -9.35 -9.19 13.71
C GLY A 9 -10.50 -8.24 13.36
N ALA A 10 -11.49 -8.68 12.58
CA ALA A 10 -12.70 -7.90 12.31
C ALA A 10 -13.99 -8.68 12.60
N THR A 11 -14.24 -9.79 11.91
CA THR A 11 -15.45 -10.63 12.13
C THR A 11 -15.17 -11.87 12.99
N ARG A 12 -13.90 -12.14 13.29
CA ARG A 12 -13.43 -13.15 14.26
C ARG A 12 -12.24 -12.58 15.04
N GLY A 13 -11.92 -13.18 16.18
CA GLY A 13 -10.76 -12.79 17.00
C GLY A 13 -9.46 -12.72 16.19
N GLY A 14 -8.62 -11.74 16.50
CA GLY A 14 -7.40 -11.42 15.75
C GLY A 14 -6.13 -11.42 16.60
N GLY A 15 -5.08 -10.78 16.08
CA GLY A 15 -3.71 -10.83 16.64
C GLY A 15 -3.42 -9.85 17.78
N TYR A 16 -4.37 -9.04 18.24
CA TYR A 16 -4.21 -8.23 19.46
C TYR A 16 -4.45 -9.11 20.71
N ALA A 17 -3.63 -10.14 20.84
CA ALA A 17 -3.70 -11.19 21.84
C ALA A 17 -2.36 -11.93 21.89
N THR A 18 -2.11 -12.70 22.96
CA THR A 18 -0.93 -13.58 23.04
C THR A 18 -1.04 -14.83 22.17
N HIS A 19 -2.27 -15.23 21.80
CA HIS A 19 -2.56 -16.40 20.99
C HIS A 19 -3.76 -16.15 20.06
N VAL A 20 -3.75 -16.75 18.87
CA VAL A 20 -4.84 -16.66 17.89
C VAL A 20 -5.15 -18.03 17.29
N VAL A 21 -6.42 -18.33 17.08
CA VAL A 21 -6.86 -19.51 16.32
C VAL A 21 -6.99 -19.12 14.86
N ALA A 22 -6.17 -19.72 14.00
CA ALA A 22 -6.16 -19.45 12.56
C ALA A 22 -6.62 -20.67 11.75
N ASP A 23 -7.28 -20.42 10.62
CA ASP A 23 -7.56 -21.45 9.62
C ASP A 23 -6.29 -21.66 8.79
N VAL A 24 -5.73 -22.88 8.87
CA VAL A 24 -4.46 -23.25 8.24
C VAL A 24 -4.41 -22.94 6.74
N ARG A 25 -5.56 -22.93 6.05
CA ARG A 25 -5.63 -22.62 4.61
C ARG A 25 -5.27 -21.16 4.30
N PHE A 26 -5.29 -20.28 5.29
CA PHE A 26 -4.95 -18.85 5.20
C PHE A 26 -3.67 -18.51 5.98
N CYS A 27 -2.94 -19.53 6.47
CA CYS A 27 -1.63 -19.36 7.08
C CYS A 27 -0.54 -19.52 6.01
N PHE A 28 0.46 -18.66 6.05
CA PHE A 28 1.59 -18.71 5.11
C PHE A 28 2.89 -18.95 5.88
N PRO A 29 3.81 -19.75 5.34
CA PRO A 29 5.15 -19.84 5.89
C PRO A 29 5.85 -18.48 5.72
N LEU A 30 6.47 -17.97 6.78
CA LEU A 30 7.27 -16.76 6.70
C LEU A 30 8.63 -17.06 6.04
N PRO A 31 9.16 -16.14 5.21
CA PRO A 31 10.51 -16.26 4.68
C PRO A 31 11.55 -16.37 5.81
N LYS A 32 12.56 -17.21 5.61
CA LYS A 32 13.64 -17.35 6.60
C LYS A 32 14.44 -16.05 6.69
N GLY A 33 14.83 -15.69 7.91
CA GLY A 33 15.71 -14.54 8.17
C GLY A 33 15.01 -13.19 8.30
N ILE A 34 13.69 -13.14 8.21
CA ILE A 34 12.89 -11.94 8.53
C ILE A 34 12.33 -12.12 9.95
N GLY A 35 12.53 -11.14 10.83
CA GLY A 35 12.00 -11.18 12.19
C GLY A 35 10.48 -10.97 12.23
N ASP A 36 9.80 -11.43 13.29
CA ASP A 36 8.34 -11.34 13.39
C ASP A 36 7.81 -9.89 13.28
N VAL A 37 8.53 -8.93 13.88
CA VAL A 37 8.20 -7.50 13.80
C VAL A 37 8.25 -6.99 12.37
N GLU A 38 9.26 -7.40 11.60
CA GLU A 38 9.44 -7.00 10.20
C GLU A 38 8.46 -7.74 9.28
N ALA A 39 8.12 -8.99 9.61
CA ALA A 39 7.19 -9.79 8.85
C ALA A 39 5.73 -9.33 9.03
N ALA A 40 5.36 -8.81 10.20
CA ALA A 40 3.96 -8.46 10.50
C ALA A 40 3.35 -7.46 9.47
N PRO A 41 4.01 -6.35 9.08
CA PRO A 41 3.50 -5.46 8.04
C PRO A 41 3.39 -6.10 6.64
N LEU A 42 4.24 -7.09 6.33
CA LEU A 42 4.22 -7.78 5.04
C LEU A 42 2.89 -8.51 4.82
N LEU A 43 2.32 -9.07 5.89
CA LEU A 43 1.08 -9.86 5.86
C LEU A 43 -0.21 -9.03 5.67
N CYS A 44 -0.12 -7.70 5.66
CA CYS A 44 -1.26 -6.83 5.37
C CYS A 44 -0.87 -5.78 4.33
N ALA A 45 -0.03 -4.82 4.72
CA ALA A 45 0.40 -3.71 3.88
C ALA A 45 1.21 -4.19 2.66
N GLY A 46 2.09 -5.18 2.86
CA GLY A 46 2.83 -5.81 1.77
C GLY A 46 1.91 -6.53 0.78
N LEU A 47 1.02 -7.39 1.28
CA LEU A 47 0.10 -8.16 0.43
C LEU A 47 -0.88 -7.29 -0.38
N ILE A 48 -1.48 -6.26 0.24
CA ILE A 48 -2.39 -5.38 -0.50
C ILE A 48 -1.62 -4.51 -1.51
N GLY A 49 -0.41 -4.07 -1.16
CA GLY A 49 0.51 -3.40 -2.07
C GLY A 49 0.84 -4.26 -3.28
N TRP A 50 1.27 -5.51 -3.05
CA TRP A 50 1.58 -6.48 -4.11
C TRP A 50 0.37 -6.74 -5.02
N ARG A 51 -0.80 -7.02 -4.44
CA ARG A 51 -2.01 -7.27 -5.22
C ARG A 51 -2.40 -6.05 -6.07
N ALA A 52 -2.35 -4.85 -5.50
CA ALA A 52 -2.60 -3.62 -6.24
C ALA A 52 -1.60 -3.41 -7.37
N TYR A 53 -0.32 -3.71 -7.13
CA TYR A 53 0.75 -3.64 -8.11
C TYR A 53 0.54 -4.60 -9.28
N ARG A 54 0.15 -5.86 -9.02
CA ARG A 54 -0.22 -6.79 -10.09
C ARG A 54 -1.41 -6.29 -10.91
N MET A 55 -2.37 -5.59 -10.30
CA MET A 55 -3.51 -4.98 -11.00
C MET A 55 -3.11 -3.74 -11.83
N ALA A 56 -2.10 -2.99 -11.40
CA ALA A 56 -1.52 -1.89 -12.17
C ALA A 56 -0.94 -2.39 -13.51
N GLY A 57 -0.55 -3.66 -13.58
CA GLY A 57 -0.08 -4.31 -14.80
C GLY A 57 1.36 -3.95 -15.14
N ASN A 58 1.73 -4.07 -16.41
CA ASN A 58 3.07 -3.68 -16.82
C ASN A 58 3.20 -2.16 -16.89
N CYS A 59 3.95 -1.60 -15.96
CA CYS A 59 4.28 -0.18 -15.89
C CYS A 59 5.81 -0.01 -15.81
N GLU A 60 6.34 1.05 -16.42
CA GLU A 60 7.71 1.52 -16.20
C GLU A 60 7.73 2.66 -15.19
N ALA A 61 6.80 3.62 -15.29
CA ALA A 61 6.59 4.71 -14.34
C ALA A 61 5.33 4.48 -13.49
N LEU A 62 5.52 4.22 -12.20
CA LEU A 62 4.47 3.92 -11.23
C LEU A 62 4.29 5.05 -10.22
N GLY A 63 3.07 5.60 -10.13
CA GLY A 63 2.69 6.55 -9.07
C GLY A 63 2.12 5.85 -7.83
N LEU A 64 2.57 6.25 -6.65
CA LEU A 64 2.05 5.76 -5.36
C LEU A 64 1.49 6.93 -4.55
N TYR A 65 0.17 6.98 -4.35
CA TYR A 65 -0.51 8.05 -3.60
C TYR A 65 -0.82 7.61 -2.17
N GLY A 66 -0.33 8.37 -1.19
CA GLY A 66 -0.36 8.02 0.23
C GLY A 66 0.86 7.15 0.59
N PHE A 67 1.97 7.79 0.97
CA PHE A 67 3.25 7.11 1.18
C PHE A 67 3.42 6.54 2.61
N GLY A 68 2.50 5.66 3.01
CA GLY A 68 2.50 4.98 4.31
C GLY A 68 3.04 3.55 4.29
N ALA A 69 2.52 2.68 5.15
CA ALA A 69 2.93 1.28 5.28
C ALA A 69 2.97 0.50 3.95
N ALA A 70 1.87 0.52 3.18
CA ALA A 70 1.80 -0.27 1.93
C ALA A 70 2.70 0.28 0.83
N ALA A 71 2.74 1.61 0.68
CA ALA A 71 3.49 2.28 -0.37
C ALA A 71 5.01 2.10 -0.19
N HIS A 72 5.55 2.22 1.03
CA HIS A 72 7.00 2.10 1.24
C HIS A 72 7.51 0.67 1.06
N ILE A 73 6.68 -0.34 1.40
CA ILE A 73 6.98 -1.74 1.12
C ILE A 73 6.96 -1.98 -0.39
N LEU A 74 5.89 -1.55 -1.06
CA LEU A 74 5.74 -1.74 -2.49
C LEU A 74 6.80 -1.00 -3.31
N ALA A 75 7.18 0.22 -2.91
CA ALA A 75 8.19 1.00 -3.61
C ALA A 75 9.51 0.22 -3.74
N GLN A 76 9.96 -0.43 -2.66
CA GLN A 76 11.18 -1.25 -2.66
C GLN A 76 11.09 -2.42 -3.66
N VAL A 77 9.94 -3.09 -3.70
CA VAL A 77 9.70 -4.18 -4.66
C VAL A 77 9.72 -3.68 -6.10
N ALA A 78 8.97 -2.62 -6.39
CA ALA A 78 8.89 -2.05 -7.74
C ALA A 78 10.26 -1.53 -8.21
N ILE A 79 11.04 -0.88 -7.35
CA ILE A 79 12.39 -0.39 -7.66
C ILE A 79 13.34 -1.56 -7.91
N ALA A 80 13.27 -2.63 -7.11
CA ALA A 80 14.08 -3.83 -7.32
C ALA A 80 13.76 -4.53 -8.66
N GLU A 81 12.50 -4.46 -9.11
CA GLU A 81 12.07 -4.89 -10.45
C GLU A 81 12.41 -3.88 -11.58
N GLY A 82 13.16 -2.81 -11.27
CA GLY A 82 13.62 -1.81 -12.22
C GLY A 82 12.57 -0.76 -12.62
N LYS A 83 11.50 -0.59 -11.83
CA LYS A 83 10.48 0.43 -12.09
C LYS A 83 10.91 1.80 -11.56
N ARG A 84 10.48 2.85 -12.26
CA ARG A 84 10.60 4.25 -11.82
C ARG A 84 9.40 4.58 -10.94
N VAL A 85 9.64 4.86 -9.66
CA VAL A 85 8.57 5.08 -8.68
C VAL A 85 8.44 6.57 -8.33
N PHE A 86 7.21 7.06 -8.34
CA PHE A 86 6.84 8.45 -8.09
C PHE A 86 5.90 8.50 -6.88
N ALA A 87 6.35 9.08 -5.77
CA ALA A 87 5.59 9.15 -4.53
C ALA A 87 4.77 10.44 -4.43
N PHE A 88 3.49 10.30 -4.12
CA PHE A 88 2.57 11.42 -3.91
C PHE A 88 2.11 11.41 -2.44
N THR A 89 2.50 12.44 -1.70
CA THR A 89 2.19 12.61 -0.27
C THR A 89 1.16 13.71 -0.05
N ARG A 90 0.79 13.94 1.22
CA ARG A 90 -0.02 15.09 1.59
C ARG A 90 0.80 16.38 1.38
N GLU A 91 0.11 17.47 1.07
CA GLU A 91 0.73 18.80 1.06
C GLU A 91 1.41 19.10 2.40
N GLY A 92 2.67 19.57 2.36
CA GLY A 92 3.48 19.88 3.53
C GLY A 92 4.11 18.68 4.25
N ASP A 93 3.83 17.44 3.82
CA ASP A 93 4.42 16.23 4.39
C ASP A 93 5.82 15.98 3.80
N THR A 94 6.78 16.80 4.24
CA THR A 94 8.18 16.74 3.78
C THR A 94 8.89 15.49 4.27
N GLU A 95 8.56 15.01 5.47
CA GLU A 95 9.14 13.80 6.06
C GLU A 95 8.84 12.56 5.22
N SER A 96 7.58 12.34 4.83
CA SER A 96 7.23 11.22 3.95
C SER A 96 7.84 11.36 2.56
N GLN A 97 8.03 12.58 2.05
CA GLN A 97 8.69 12.80 0.76
C GLN A 97 10.17 12.48 0.82
N GLU A 98 10.87 12.89 1.88
CA GLU A 98 12.27 12.55 2.11
C GLU A 98 12.44 11.05 2.31
N PHE A 99 11.55 10.42 3.07
CA PHE A 99 11.53 8.97 3.25
C PHE A 99 11.35 8.25 1.91
N ALA A 100 10.40 8.68 1.07
CA ALA A 100 10.20 8.12 -0.27
C ALA A 100 11.47 8.20 -1.14
N ARG A 101 12.14 9.37 -1.15
CA ARG A 101 13.39 9.56 -1.88
C ARG A 101 14.52 8.69 -1.32
N SER A 102 14.61 8.53 0.01
CA SER A 102 15.61 7.66 0.64
C SER A 102 15.46 6.17 0.27
N LEU A 103 14.24 5.75 -0.07
CA LEU A 103 13.94 4.40 -0.56
C LEU A 103 14.18 4.24 -2.07
N GLY A 104 14.59 5.31 -2.76
CA GLY A 104 14.91 5.30 -4.18
C GLY A 104 13.76 5.72 -5.10
N CYS A 105 12.68 6.32 -4.58
CA CYS A 105 11.68 6.94 -5.46
C CYS A 105 12.34 8.06 -6.27
N GLU A 106 12.16 8.06 -7.59
CA GLU A 106 12.75 9.02 -8.51
C GLU A 106 12.24 10.45 -8.24
N TRP A 107 11.01 10.55 -7.77
CA TRP A 107 10.38 11.81 -7.42
C TRP A 107 9.42 11.61 -6.23
N ALA A 108 9.31 12.66 -5.41
CA ALA A 108 8.31 12.75 -4.37
C ALA A 108 7.77 14.18 -4.27
N GLY A 109 6.46 14.34 -4.09
CA GLY A 109 5.79 15.63 -3.95
C GLY A 109 4.33 15.48 -3.49
N SER A 110 3.60 16.59 -3.39
CA SER A 110 2.19 16.56 -3.01
C SER A 110 1.31 15.90 -4.08
N GLY A 111 0.11 15.44 -3.68
CA GLY A 111 -0.85 14.76 -4.58
C GLY A 111 -1.32 15.56 -5.81
N ASP A 112 -1.16 16.88 -5.79
CA ASP A 112 -1.50 17.81 -6.87
C ASP A 112 -0.27 18.30 -7.66
N ALA A 113 0.94 18.00 -7.19
CA ALA A 113 2.18 18.34 -7.88
C ALA A 113 2.40 17.43 -9.11
N THR A 114 3.17 17.93 -10.09
CA THR A 114 3.38 17.23 -11.36
C THR A 114 4.85 16.79 -11.47
N PRO A 115 5.15 15.49 -11.69
CA PRO A 115 6.53 14.99 -11.78
C PRO A 115 7.23 15.28 -13.13
N GLY A 116 6.65 16.10 -14.00
CA GLY A 116 7.20 16.42 -15.33
C GLY A 116 7.04 15.33 -16.40
N ILE A 117 6.54 14.14 -16.02
CA ILE A 117 6.24 13.03 -16.94
C ILE A 117 4.80 12.52 -16.78
N LYS A 118 4.34 11.69 -17.71
CA LYS A 118 3.13 10.89 -17.52
C LYS A 118 3.47 9.53 -16.89
N LEU A 119 2.60 9.07 -16.00
CA LEU A 119 2.70 7.77 -15.36
C LEU A 119 2.03 6.69 -16.22
N ASP A 120 2.55 5.46 -16.19
CA ASP A 120 1.88 4.31 -16.80
C ASP A 120 0.70 3.85 -15.95
N SER A 121 0.86 3.87 -14.63
CA SER A 121 -0.17 3.51 -13.67
C SER A 121 0.01 4.23 -12.36
N ALA A 122 -1.08 4.33 -11.60
CA ALA A 122 -1.12 4.91 -10.27
C ALA A 122 -1.85 3.98 -9.30
N ILE A 123 -1.33 3.84 -8.08
CA ILE A 123 -1.98 3.13 -6.98
C ILE A 123 -2.28 4.14 -5.89
N ILE A 124 -3.52 4.18 -5.43
CA ILE A 124 -4.01 5.13 -4.43
C ILE A 124 -4.31 4.37 -3.15
N PHE A 125 -3.45 4.56 -2.14
CA PHE A 125 -3.63 4.06 -0.78
C PHE A 125 -4.31 5.08 0.13
N ALA A 126 -4.14 6.37 -0.16
CA ALA A 126 -4.78 7.44 0.60
C ALA A 126 -6.32 7.38 0.49
N PRO A 127 -7.07 7.55 1.59
CA PRO A 127 -8.53 7.44 1.62
C PRO A 127 -9.24 8.70 1.08
N VAL A 128 -8.71 9.31 0.02
CA VAL A 128 -9.16 10.62 -0.52
C VAL A 128 -9.61 10.49 -1.97
N GLY A 129 -10.92 10.55 -2.21
CA GLY A 129 -11.54 10.34 -3.52
C GLY A 129 -11.17 11.37 -4.59
N THR A 130 -10.82 12.60 -4.19
CA THR A 130 -10.36 13.65 -5.11
C THR A 130 -9.03 13.33 -5.80
N LEU A 131 -8.24 12.38 -5.25
CA LEU A 131 -6.99 11.93 -5.86
C LEU A 131 -7.21 11.10 -7.13
N VAL A 132 -8.38 10.47 -7.29
CA VAL A 132 -8.69 9.68 -8.50
C VAL A 132 -8.69 10.55 -9.76
N PRO A 133 -9.47 11.65 -9.85
CA PRO A 133 -9.41 12.53 -11.01
C PRO A 133 -8.08 13.28 -11.14
N ALA A 134 -7.37 13.57 -10.05
CA ALA A 134 -6.01 14.11 -10.14
C ALA A 134 -5.05 13.11 -10.82
N ALA A 135 -5.09 11.84 -10.40
CA ALA A 135 -4.29 10.78 -11.00
C ALA A 135 -4.65 10.52 -12.47
N LEU A 136 -5.93 10.63 -12.86
CA LEU A 136 -6.35 10.49 -14.27
C LEU A 136 -5.63 11.46 -15.21
N LYS A 137 -5.41 12.69 -14.74
CA LYS A 137 -4.69 13.72 -15.49
C LYS A 137 -3.20 13.40 -15.62
N LEU A 138 -2.62 12.65 -14.68
CA LEU A 138 -1.20 12.32 -14.63
C LEU A 138 -0.85 10.99 -15.31
N VAL A 139 -1.80 10.05 -15.41
CA VAL A 139 -1.60 8.81 -16.16
C VAL A 139 -1.73 9.05 -17.67
N ARG A 140 -0.90 8.35 -18.46
CA ARG A 140 -0.98 8.37 -19.93
C ARG A 140 -2.28 7.71 -20.42
N LYS A 141 -2.55 7.84 -21.73
CA LYS A 141 -3.58 7.03 -22.41
C LYS A 141 -3.27 5.54 -22.23
N GLY A 142 -4.31 4.73 -22.04
CA GLY A 142 -4.20 3.31 -21.68
C GLY A 142 -3.70 3.04 -20.25
N GLY A 143 -3.46 4.09 -19.46
CA GLY A 143 -2.95 3.97 -18.09
C GLY A 143 -4.03 3.53 -17.09
N ARG A 144 -3.59 3.02 -15.93
CA ARG A 144 -4.49 2.44 -14.93
C ARG A 144 -4.39 3.13 -13.59
N ILE A 145 -5.53 3.29 -12.93
CA ILE A 145 -5.62 3.74 -11.53
C ILE A 145 -6.18 2.59 -10.71
N VAL A 146 -5.46 2.20 -9.67
CA VAL A 146 -5.86 1.17 -8.72
C VAL A 146 -6.12 1.80 -7.36
N CYS A 147 -7.37 1.83 -6.92
CA CYS A 147 -7.77 2.28 -5.59
C CYS A 147 -7.58 1.13 -4.60
N ALA A 148 -6.63 1.26 -3.69
CA ALA A 148 -6.17 0.22 -2.76
C ALA A 148 -6.43 0.53 -1.27
N GLY A 149 -7.15 1.60 -0.97
CA GLY A 149 -7.70 1.85 0.36
C GLY A 149 -8.91 0.95 0.66
N ILE A 150 -9.03 0.49 1.91
CA ILE A 150 -10.22 -0.25 2.40
C ILE A 150 -11.44 0.65 2.53
N HIS A 151 -11.20 1.95 2.68
CA HIS A 151 -12.19 3.02 2.71
C HIS A 151 -11.61 4.23 1.98
N MET A 152 -12.48 5.05 1.41
CA MET A 152 -12.16 6.29 0.73
C MET A 152 -13.39 7.20 0.80
N SER A 153 -13.18 8.52 0.82
CA SER A 153 -14.27 9.47 0.56
C SER A 153 -14.87 9.27 -0.83
N ASP A 154 -16.02 9.87 -1.09
CA ASP A 154 -16.63 9.83 -2.43
C ASP A 154 -15.66 10.35 -3.50
N ILE A 155 -15.68 9.67 -4.66
CA ILE A 155 -14.99 10.15 -5.86
C ILE A 155 -15.88 11.23 -6.47
N PRO A 156 -15.44 12.49 -6.56
CA PRO A 156 -16.25 13.55 -7.14
C PRO A 156 -16.43 13.32 -8.65
N GLY A 157 -17.43 13.97 -9.24
CA GLY A 157 -17.58 14.03 -10.70
C GLY A 157 -16.36 14.66 -11.37
N PHE A 158 -16.00 14.16 -12.56
CA PHE A 158 -14.90 14.68 -13.37
C PHE A 158 -15.26 14.65 -14.87
N PRO A 159 -14.61 15.49 -15.71
CA PRO A 159 -14.84 15.47 -17.14
C PRO A 159 -14.52 14.12 -17.76
N TYR A 160 -15.39 13.58 -18.62
CA TYR A 160 -15.12 12.32 -19.33
C TYR A 160 -13.80 12.36 -20.13
N ALA A 161 -13.38 13.54 -20.58
CA ALA A 161 -12.09 13.74 -21.25
C ALA A 161 -10.87 13.27 -20.43
N ASP A 162 -10.96 13.31 -19.09
CA ASP A 162 -9.90 12.82 -18.20
C ASP A 162 -9.81 11.29 -18.22
N LEU A 163 -10.93 10.58 -18.44
CA LEU A 163 -10.99 9.13 -18.58
C LEU A 163 -10.78 8.66 -20.03
N TRP A 164 -11.16 9.47 -21.01
CA TRP A 164 -11.04 9.16 -22.42
C TRP A 164 -9.60 8.79 -22.83
N GLY A 165 -9.46 7.90 -23.82
CA GLY A 165 -8.16 7.35 -24.24
C GLY A 165 -7.78 6.08 -23.49
N GLU A 166 -8.76 5.21 -23.25
CA GLU A 166 -8.58 3.85 -22.70
C GLU A 166 -7.99 3.77 -21.30
N ARG A 167 -8.13 4.84 -20.50
CA ARG A 167 -7.76 4.77 -19.09
C ARG A 167 -8.78 3.94 -18.32
N SER A 168 -8.32 3.28 -17.26
CA SER A 168 -9.19 2.47 -16.40
C SER A 168 -9.03 2.85 -14.94
N ILE A 169 -10.15 2.93 -14.22
CA ILE A 169 -10.18 2.99 -12.76
C ILE A 169 -10.63 1.63 -12.25
N ARG A 170 -9.91 1.08 -11.27
CA ARG A 170 -10.21 -0.21 -10.67
C ARG A 170 -10.03 -0.13 -9.16
N SER A 171 -10.85 -0.84 -8.40
CA SER A 171 -10.61 -1.08 -6.97
C SER A 171 -10.00 -2.46 -6.74
N VAL A 172 -9.29 -2.60 -5.63
CA VAL A 172 -8.89 -3.89 -5.09
C VAL A 172 -9.64 -4.16 -3.79
N ALA A 173 -10.22 -5.35 -3.67
CA ALA A 173 -10.94 -5.79 -2.47
C ALA A 173 -10.26 -7.03 -1.88
N ASN A 174 -9.88 -6.91 -0.60
CA ASN A 174 -9.28 -7.98 0.21
C ASN A 174 -8.07 -8.65 -0.46
N LEU A 175 -7.70 -9.83 0.05
CA LEU A 175 -6.59 -10.64 -0.41
C LEU A 175 -7.08 -12.04 -0.76
N THR A 176 -6.41 -12.70 -1.71
CA THR A 176 -6.56 -14.12 -1.98
C THR A 176 -5.38 -14.88 -1.40
N ARG A 177 -5.53 -16.20 -1.27
CA ARG A 177 -4.42 -17.09 -0.91
C ARG A 177 -3.28 -17.04 -1.93
N ALA A 178 -3.62 -16.92 -3.21
CA ALA A 178 -2.64 -16.82 -4.28
C ALA A 178 -1.77 -15.56 -4.11
N ASP A 179 -2.37 -14.40 -3.77
CA ASP A 179 -1.59 -13.18 -3.49
C ASP A 179 -0.58 -13.41 -2.34
N GLY A 180 -1.02 -14.13 -1.31
CA GLY A 180 -0.21 -14.57 -0.16
C GLY A 180 1.02 -15.37 -0.57
N THR A 181 0.79 -16.46 -1.30
CA THR A 181 1.84 -17.34 -1.79
C THR A 181 2.78 -16.60 -2.74
N ASP A 182 2.25 -15.89 -3.73
CA ASP A 182 3.03 -15.22 -4.76
C ASP A 182 3.95 -14.14 -4.15
N PHE A 183 3.42 -13.29 -3.27
CA PHE A 183 4.19 -12.21 -2.66
C PHE A 183 5.30 -12.74 -1.74
N LEU A 184 4.99 -13.69 -0.86
CA LEU A 184 5.95 -14.21 0.11
C LEU A 184 7.03 -15.07 -0.54
N SER A 185 6.81 -15.51 -1.78
CA SER A 185 7.82 -16.20 -2.59
C SER A 185 8.59 -15.29 -3.55
N CYS A 186 8.33 -13.98 -3.58
CA CYS A 186 8.98 -13.10 -4.55
C CYS A 186 10.49 -12.96 -4.25
N ASP A 187 11.30 -12.84 -5.30
CA ASP A 187 12.77 -12.84 -5.20
C ASP A 187 13.32 -11.70 -4.33
N HIS A 188 12.53 -10.65 -4.15
CA HIS A 188 12.92 -9.44 -3.42
C HIS A 188 12.41 -9.43 -1.97
N ILE A 189 11.62 -10.43 -1.54
CA ILE A 189 10.94 -10.41 -0.23
C ILE A 189 11.90 -10.21 0.94
N SER A 190 13.08 -10.84 0.89
CA SER A 190 14.11 -10.77 1.93
C SER A 190 14.90 -9.47 1.94
N ALA A 191 14.82 -8.68 0.86
CA ALA A 191 15.49 -7.38 0.76
C ALA A 191 14.60 -6.23 1.24
N ILE A 192 13.30 -6.46 1.43
CA ILE A 192 12.36 -5.44 1.89
C ILE A 192 12.68 -5.08 3.34
N LYS A 193 12.91 -3.79 3.59
CA LYS A 193 13.02 -3.23 4.93
C LYS A 193 11.70 -2.56 5.29
N THR A 194 10.95 -3.18 6.19
CA THR A 194 9.76 -2.56 6.77
C THR A 194 10.18 -1.55 7.81
N HIS A 195 9.72 -0.31 7.70
CA HIS A 195 9.90 0.67 8.77
C HIS A 195 8.80 0.48 9.81
N THR A 196 9.19 0.14 11.04
CA THR A 196 8.25 -0.24 12.09
C THR A 196 8.51 0.49 13.41
N THR A 197 7.43 0.87 14.08
CA THR A 197 7.44 1.31 15.49
C THR A 197 6.78 0.24 16.34
N THR A 198 7.52 -0.31 17.31
CA THR A 198 7.00 -1.38 18.18
C THR A 198 6.36 -0.82 19.43
N TYR A 199 5.26 -1.43 19.85
CA TYR A 199 4.58 -1.16 21.12
C TYR A 199 4.31 -2.48 21.85
N PRO A 200 4.37 -2.53 23.19
CA PRO A 200 3.80 -3.64 23.94
C PRO A 200 2.30 -3.79 23.64
N LEU A 201 1.76 -5.00 23.70
CA LEU A 201 0.33 -5.24 23.46
C LEU A 201 -0.57 -4.40 24.38
N GLU A 202 -0.16 -4.16 25.63
CA GLU A 202 -0.91 -3.33 26.60
C GLU A 202 -1.03 -1.87 26.17
N GLN A 203 -0.14 -1.41 25.27
CA GLN A 203 -0.13 -0.06 24.73
C GLN A 203 -0.83 0.06 23.36
N ALA A 204 -1.67 -0.91 22.99
CA ALA A 204 -2.43 -0.89 21.74
C ALA A 204 -3.17 0.44 21.50
N ASN A 205 -3.79 1.01 22.53
CA ASN A 205 -4.50 2.28 22.42
C ASN A 205 -3.56 3.45 22.07
N GLN A 206 -2.36 3.48 22.66
CA GLN A 206 -1.35 4.51 22.33
C GLN A 206 -0.92 4.38 20.86
N ALA A 207 -0.67 3.16 20.38
CA ALA A 207 -0.31 2.91 18.98
C ALA A 207 -1.41 3.40 18.01
N LEU A 208 -2.68 3.18 18.36
CA LEU A 208 -3.83 3.66 17.57
C LEU A 208 -3.95 5.18 17.58
N ASP A 209 -3.67 5.83 18.71
CA ASP A 209 -3.68 7.29 18.82
C ASP A 209 -2.52 7.91 18.04
N ASP A 210 -1.32 7.33 18.10
CA ASP A 210 -0.17 7.77 17.30
C ASP A 210 -0.43 7.63 15.81
N LEU A 211 -1.08 6.54 15.38
CA LEU A 211 -1.52 6.36 14.00
C LEU A 211 -2.53 7.43 13.57
N ARG A 212 -3.54 7.72 14.40
CA ARG A 212 -4.60 8.69 14.09
C ARG A 212 -4.04 10.10 13.93
N GLU A 213 -3.08 10.46 14.78
CA GLU A 213 -2.45 11.78 14.80
C GLU A 213 -1.28 11.89 13.80
N GLY A 214 -0.99 10.84 13.03
CA GLY A 214 0.06 10.85 12.01
C GLY A 214 1.48 10.91 12.58
N ARG A 215 1.70 10.40 13.80
CA ARG A 215 3.01 10.38 14.47
C ARG A 215 3.90 9.19 14.08
N LEU A 216 3.50 8.43 13.06
CA LEU A 216 4.15 7.20 12.65
C LEU A 216 4.62 7.28 11.20
N GLN A 217 5.88 6.94 10.98
CA GLN A 217 6.37 6.55 9.67
C GLN A 217 6.27 5.02 9.54
N GLY A 218 5.79 4.51 8.41
CA GLY A 218 5.69 3.05 8.21
C GLY A 218 4.53 2.40 8.96
N ALA A 219 4.80 1.37 9.77
CA ALA A 219 3.77 0.57 10.46
C ALA A 219 4.00 0.45 11.98
N ALA A 220 2.95 0.58 12.77
CA ALA A 220 2.99 0.18 14.18
C ALA A 220 2.82 -1.34 14.32
N VAL A 221 3.61 -1.97 15.19
CA VAL A 221 3.56 -3.40 15.47
C VAL A 221 3.42 -3.61 16.98
N LEU A 222 2.41 -4.39 17.39
CA LEU A 222 2.25 -4.79 18.79
C LEU A 222 3.07 -6.06 19.06
N VAL A 223 3.78 -6.07 20.18
CA VAL A 223 4.57 -7.20 20.68
C VAL A 223 3.91 -7.71 21.97
N PRO A 224 3.21 -8.86 21.93
CA PRO A 224 2.58 -9.49 23.10
C PRO A 224 3.55 -10.13 24.09
#